data_AF-A0A961A5D4-F1
#
_entry.id   AF-A0A961A5D4-F1
#
_cell.length_a   1.000
_cell.length_b   1.000
_cell.length_c   1.000
_cell.angle_alpha   90.00
_cell.angle_beta   90.00
_cell.angle_gamma   90.00
#
_symmetry.space_group_name_H-M   'P 1'
#
loop_
_entity.id
_entity.type
_entity.pdbx_description
1 polymer ?
#
loop_
_entity_poly.entity_id
_entity_poly.type
_entity_poly.pdbx_seq_one_letter_code
_entity_poly.pdbx_strand_id
1 'polypeptide(L)'
;MSDREKIRSRVSSLRRVRRMQIVLEYLMVGMFWGAIPAALFILATKLFILPFGETTHYLIAGGLVLAGMLAFTIRGVLHRLSEISVANDIDVSLGTRERISSALALDQGKQRKDAFVKALVADAAGTVEKLEMKQVYPWRAPRAWRIAVPALLLAAGLTFVPQLNWLVSDSDRAEAKVVNNEGEKLLKLAQQTEKKAVEEKDEVLKEASEELEKSGQKLRNNNLNKKEALKELQRLTQKLESQSLERIPEGQKALMKELAEDLQNGTQTRELGEALENMDFGKFSQQLEKMLSDMKSGKLSQQQMEFLEQLQKALSESLKSEAAEGEGAEDLKQMLEDLKQALQNEQELRQMMQDALDALQQDIDNAAQQLQQGGMQQQSQQLQQLMQQMQQQMQQQGMVSQQSLQQMQQALQQAQQQVQQNQQMSPQQQQQAQQALQQALDNFQQQNQQNGQQGQQGQQSQQSIQDINQQMQQNRQDMANQMQQGQQQMSGGT
;
A
#
# COMPACT_ATOMS: atom_id res chain seq x y z
N MET A 1 60.64 -25.92 30.65
CA MET A 1 59.56 -25.11 31.23
C MET A 1 59.60 -25.31 32.74
N SER A 2 59.70 -24.23 33.53
CA SER A 2 59.67 -24.31 35.00
C SER A 2 58.27 -24.76 35.48
N ASP A 3 58.18 -25.43 36.62
CA ASP A 3 56.90 -25.85 37.23
C ASP A 3 55.90 -24.69 37.36
N ARG A 4 56.40 -23.48 37.63
CA ARG A 4 55.60 -22.25 37.69
C ARG A 4 55.01 -21.86 36.34
N GLU A 5 55.81 -21.99 35.29
CA GLU A 5 55.38 -21.70 33.92
C GLU A 5 54.36 -22.73 33.43
N LYS A 6 54.51 -24.00 33.82
CA LYS A 6 53.54 -25.06 33.54
C LYS A 6 52.16 -24.72 34.12
N ILE A 7 52.11 -24.34 35.41
CA ILE A 7 50.86 -23.95 36.08
C ILE A 7 50.24 -22.73 35.39
N ARG A 8 50.99 -21.64 35.18
CA ARG A 8 50.47 -20.41 34.55
C ARG A 8 49.99 -20.66 33.12
N SER A 9 50.74 -21.41 32.31
CA SER A 9 50.36 -21.72 30.93
C SER A 9 49.04 -22.50 30.87
N ARG A 10 48.87 -23.51 31.72
CA ARG A 10 47.64 -24.31 31.77
C ARG A 10 46.45 -23.52 32.30
N VAL A 11 46.63 -22.75 33.38
CA VAL A 11 45.59 -21.85 33.91
C VAL A 11 45.19 -20.80 32.86
N SER A 12 46.14 -20.22 32.13
CA SER A 12 45.86 -19.25 31.07
C SER A 12 45.09 -19.86 29.89
N SER A 13 45.37 -21.12 29.54
CA SER A 13 44.67 -21.85 28.49
C SER A 13 43.21 -22.10 28.88
N LEU A 14 42.96 -22.52 30.12
CA LEU A 14 41.61 -22.70 30.65
C LEU A 14 40.86 -21.37 30.85
N ARG A 15 41.58 -20.29 31.18
CA ARG A 15 41.03 -18.94 31.24
C ARG A 15 40.47 -18.50 29.88
N ARG A 16 41.11 -18.87 28.76
CA ARG A 16 40.58 -18.58 27.41
C ARG A 16 39.27 -19.33 27.15
N VAL A 17 39.22 -20.63 27.49
CA VAL A 17 38.00 -21.44 27.36
C VAL A 17 36.86 -20.88 28.21
N ARG A 18 37.14 -20.55 29.47
CA ARG A 18 36.15 -19.94 30.37
C ARG A 18 35.68 -18.58 29.86
N ARG A 19 36.59 -17.76 29.33
CA ARG A 19 36.22 -16.48 28.71
C ARG A 19 35.27 -16.68 27.54
N MET A 20 35.53 -17.65 26.66
CA MET A 20 34.60 -17.95 25.55
C MET A 20 33.21 -18.37 26.05
N GLN A 21 33.14 -19.18 27.12
CA GLN A 21 31.84 -19.54 27.72
C GLN A 21 31.10 -18.32 28.28
N ILE A 22 31.80 -17.43 28.98
CA ILE A 22 31.22 -16.19 29.52
C ILE A 22 30.72 -15.31 28.37
N VAL A 23 31.52 -15.09 27.33
CA VAL A 23 31.12 -14.30 26.15
C VAL A 23 29.88 -14.91 25.49
N LEU A 24 29.83 -16.23 25.34
CA LEU A 24 28.67 -16.92 24.78
C LEU A 24 27.42 -16.76 25.66
N GLU A 25 27.57 -16.80 26.99
CA GLU A 25 26.48 -16.57 27.92
C GLU A 25 25.95 -15.13 27.82
N TYR A 26 26.84 -14.13 27.80
CA TYR A 26 26.47 -12.74 27.63
C TYR A 26 25.86 -12.45 26.25
N LEU A 27 26.31 -13.12 25.19
CA LEU A 27 25.72 -13.03 23.86
C LEU A 27 24.25 -13.50 23.88
N MET A 28 23.98 -14.63 24.54
CA MET A 28 22.62 -15.16 24.68
C MET A 28 21.74 -14.23 25.53
N VAL A 29 22.27 -13.64 26.60
CA VAL A 29 21.56 -12.63 27.41
C VAL A 29 21.29 -11.37 26.58
N GLY A 30 22.24 -10.94 25.75
CA GLY A 30 22.08 -9.82 24.83
C GLY A 30 21.01 -10.06 23.78
N MET A 31 20.94 -11.28 23.23
CA MET A 31 19.85 -11.69 22.34
C MET A 31 18.48 -11.55 23.02
N PHE A 32 18.35 -11.99 24.27
CA PHE A 32 17.10 -11.85 25.02
C PHE A 32 16.72 -10.36 25.22
N TRP A 33 17.65 -9.55 25.71
CA TRP A 33 17.40 -8.12 25.97
C TRP A 33 17.24 -7.28 24.71
N GLY A 34 17.72 -7.73 23.55
CA GLY A 34 17.43 -7.12 22.27
C GLY A 34 16.10 -7.58 21.66
N ALA A 35 15.76 -8.88 21.82
CA ALA A 35 14.55 -9.47 21.27
C ALA A 35 13.27 -8.98 21.97
N ILE A 36 13.29 -8.74 23.29
CA ILE A 36 12.11 -8.26 24.02
C ILE A 36 11.67 -6.87 23.55
N PRO A 37 12.54 -5.83 23.51
CA PRO A 37 12.18 -4.53 22.94
C PRO A 37 11.79 -4.61 21.46
N ALA A 38 12.45 -5.47 20.67
CA ALA A 38 12.10 -5.67 19.27
C ALA A 38 10.68 -6.24 19.13
N ALA A 39 10.31 -7.24 19.93
CA ALA A 39 8.96 -7.79 19.96
C ALA A 39 7.92 -6.75 20.40
N LEU A 40 8.22 -5.95 21.42
CA LEU A 40 7.34 -4.87 21.88
C LEU A 40 7.17 -3.78 20.80
N PHE A 41 8.25 -3.45 20.08
CA PHE A 41 8.19 -2.51 18.97
C PHE A 41 7.32 -3.04 17.83
N ILE A 42 7.54 -4.30 17.41
CA ILE A 42 6.69 -4.94 16.38
C ILE A 42 5.24 -4.97 16.85
N LEU A 43 4.97 -5.33 18.10
CA LEU A 43 3.62 -5.30 18.66
C LEU A 43 3.02 -3.89 18.61
N ALA A 44 3.77 -2.86 18.96
CA ALA A 44 3.30 -1.48 18.86
C ALA A 44 2.94 -1.10 17.41
N THR A 45 3.76 -1.49 16.43
CA THR A 45 3.45 -1.26 15.01
C THR A 45 2.23 -2.05 14.53
N LYS A 46 1.86 -3.12 15.23
CA LYS A 46 0.65 -3.91 14.94
C LYS A 46 -0.62 -3.33 15.57
N LEU A 47 -0.47 -2.57 16.66
CA LEU A 47 -1.58 -1.97 17.41
C LEU A 47 -1.84 -0.51 17.02
N PHE A 48 -0.83 0.19 16.51
CA PHE A 48 -0.87 1.60 16.13
C PHE A 48 -0.41 1.78 14.67
N ILE A 49 -1.05 2.70 13.94
CA ILE A 49 -0.58 3.14 12.61
C ILE A 49 0.62 4.06 12.83
N LEU A 50 1.82 3.49 12.85
CA LEU A 50 3.06 4.26 12.92
C LEU A 50 3.51 4.66 11.51
N PRO A 51 4.02 5.89 11.30
CA PRO A 51 4.34 6.45 9.99
C PRO A 51 5.71 5.96 9.46
N PHE A 52 5.95 4.64 9.49
CA PHE A 52 7.16 4.07 8.90
C PHE A 52 6.78 3.03 7.83
N GLY A 53 7.55 2.92 6.75
CA GLY A 53 7.35 1.86 5.75
C GLY A 53 7.64 0.46 6.33
N GLU A 54 7.08 -0.61 5.75
CA GLU A 54 7.26 -1.98 6.24
C GLU A 54 8.74 -2.36 6.44
N THR A 55 9.61 -2.02 5.48
CA THR A 55 11.05 -2.30 5.56
C THR A 55 11.71 -1.61 6.75
N THR A 56 11.30 -0.38 7.07
CA THR A 56 11.90 0.41 8.15
C THR A 56 11.61 -0.18 9.52
N HIS A 57 10.42 -0.74 9.71
CA HIS A 57 10.04 -1.39 10.97
C HIS A 57 10.91 -2.60 11.28
N TYR A 58 11.12 -3.48 10.29
CA TYR A 58 11.97 -4.67 10.47
C TYR A 58 13.45 -4.32 10.65
N LEU A 59 13.93 -3.24 10.01
CA LEU A 59 15.29 -2.74 10.21
C LEU A 59 15.50 -2.22 11.64
N ILE A 60 14.54 -1.48 12.20
CA ILE A 60 14.60 -1.01 13.59
C ILE A 60 14.58 -2.19 14.56
N ALA A 61 13.65 -3.13 14.37
CA ALA A 61 13.55 -4.33 15.20
C ALA A 61 14.84 -5.18 15.16
N GLY A 62 15.39 -5.41 13.97
CA GLY A 62 16.68 -6.09 13.79
C GLY A 62 17.83 -5.32 14.43
N GLY A 63 17.83 -4.00 14.31
CA GLY A 63 18.78 -3.11 14.96
C GLY A 63 18.77 -3.21 16.49
N LEU A 64 17.59 -3.32 17.11
CA LEU A 64 17.46 -3.51 18.56
C LEU A 64 18.05 -4.85 19.03
N VAL A 65 17.81 -5.93 18.27
CA VAL A 65 18.41 -7.24 18.55
C VAL A 65 19.94 -7.16 18.45
N LEU A 66 20.46 -6.58 17.37
CA LEU A 66 21.90 -6.44 17.17
C LEU A 66 22.55 -5.54 18.23
N ALA A 67 21.92 -4.43 18.60
CA ALA A 67 22.40 -3.53 19.63
C ALA A 67 22.49 -4.24 20.99
N GLY A 68 21.46 -5.00 21.38
CA GLY A 68 21.45 -5.81 22.60
C GLY A 68 22.55 -6.88 22.58
N MET A 69 22.68 -7.61 21.47
CA MET A 69 23.76 -8.59 21.29
C MET A 69 25.14 -7.98 21.44
N LEU A 70 25.41 -6.86 20.77
CA LEU A 70 26.72 -6.20 20.80
C LEU A 70 27.04 -5.65 22.19
N ALA A 71 26.11 -4.91 22.82
CA ALA A 71 26.32 -4.30 24.13
C ALA A 71 26.69 -5.35 25.20
N PHE A 72 25.94 -6.45 25.25
CA PHE A 72 26.20 -7.52 26.23
C PHE A 72 27.43 -8.35 25.85
N THR A 73 27.67 -8.62 24.57
CA THR A 73 28.91 -9.32 24.14
C THR A 73 30.15 -8.51 24.52
N ILE A 74 30.14 -7.20 24.28
CA ILE A 74 31.21 -6.28 24.72
C ILE A 74 31.37 -6.36 26.24
N ARG A 75 30.28 -6.33 27.01
CA ARG A 75 30.31 -6.52 28.46
C ARG A 75 30.93 -7.86 28.88
N GLY A 76 30.63 -8.94 28.16
CA GLY A 76 31.23 -10.27 28.37
C GLY A 76 32.72 -10.31 28.06
N VAL A 77 33.16 -9.63 26.99
CA VAL A 77 34.60 -9.51 26.63
C VAL A 77 35.36 -8.67 27.66
N LEU A 78 34.76 -7.59 28.16
CA LEU A 78 35.32 -6.72 29.19
C LEU A 78 35.24 -7.33 30.60
N HIS A 79 34.53 -8.46 30.77
CA HIS A 79 34.40 -9.12 32.05
C HIS A 79 35.77 -9.59 32.56
N ARG A 80 36.21 -9.02 33.68
CA ARG A 80 37.51 -9.34 34.28
C ARG A 80 37.47 -10.72 34.91
N LEU A 81 38.23 -11.65 34.33
CA LEU A 81 38.43 -12.99 34.88
C LEU A 81 39.85 -13.10 35.45
N SER A 82 39.98 -13.29 36.76
CA SER A 82 41.28 -13.45 37.45
C SER A 82 41.83 -14.87 37.25
N GLU A 83 43.16 -15.00 37.21
CA GLU A 83 43.83 -16.31 37.14
C GLU A 83 43.61 -17.13 38.41
N ILE A 84 43.52 -16.46 39.56
CA ILE A 84 43.22 -17.11 40.85
C ILE A 84 41.80 -17.70 40.85
N SER A 85 40.83 -17.01 40.25
CA SER A 85 39.46 -17.54 40.11
C SER A 85 39.43 -18.81 39.26
N VAL A 86 40.18 -18.82 38.15
CA VAL A 86 40.28 -20.02 37.29
C VAL A 86 41.02 -21.15 38.02
N ALA A 87 42.07 -20.83 38.78
CA ALA A 87 42.77 -21.82 39.60
C ALA A 87 41.85 -22.44 40.67
N ASN A 88 41.00 -21.62 41.30
CA ASN A 88 39.98 -22.09 42.24
C ASN A 88 38.93 -22.98 41.55
N ASP A 89 38.47 -22.62 40.35
CA ASP A 89 37.53 -23.44 39.58
C ASP A 89 38.13 -24.81 39.22
N ILE A 90 39.45 -24.86 38.93
CA ILE A 90 40.17 -26.13 38.74
C ILE A 90 40.22 -26.92 40.04
N ASP A 91 40.55 -26.27 41.17
CA ASP A 91 40.65 -26.95 42.46
C ASP A 91 39.32 -27.56 42.92
N VAL A 92 38.21 -26.85 42.72
CA VAL A 92 36.86 -27.34 43.02
C VAL A 92 36.48 -28.49 42.08
N SER A 93 36.77 -28.37 40.79
CA SER A 93 36.39 -29.39 39.79
C SER A 93 37.16 -30.71 39.96
N LEU A 94 38.42 -30.64 40.39
CA LEU A 94 39.27 -31.83 40.60
C LEU A 94 39.34 -32.29 42.06
N GLY A 95 38.77 -31.55 43.00
CA GLY A 95 38.86 -31.86 44.43
C GLY A 95 40.28 -31.74 44.99
N THR A 96 41.15 -30.91 44.41
CA THR A 96 42.57 -30.80 44.78
C THR A 96 42.82 -29.98 46.04
N ARG A 97 41.77 -29.60 46.79
CA ARG A 97 41.84 -28.92 48.10
C ARG A 97 42.79 -27.70 48.08
N GLU A 98 42.54 -26.78 47.16
CA GLU A 98 43.25 -25.48 47.04
C GLU A 98 44.74 -25.55 46.68
N ARG A 99 45.25 -26.70 46.23
CA ARG A 99 46.68 -26.85 45.86
C ARG A 99 47.11 -25.89 44.75
N ILE A 100 46.29 -25.72 43.70
CA ILE A 100 46.66 -24.95 42.50
C ILE A 100 46.51 -23.45 42.75
N SER A 101 45.41 -23.05 43.38
CA SER A 101 45.12 -21.68 43.80
C SER A 101 46.13 -21.19 44.85
N SER A 102 46.47 -22.01 45.85
CA SER A 102 47.51 -21.71 46.84
C SER A 102 48.90 -21.60 46.23
N ALA A 103 49.27 -22.53 45.32
CA ALA A 103 50.54 -22.45 44.60
C ALA A 103 50.66 -21.15 43.78
N LEU A 104 49.57 -20.72 43.12
CA LEU A 104 49.54 -19.50 42.33
C LEU A 104 49.57 -18.23 43.21
N ALA A 105 48.86 -18.24 44.34
CA ALA A 105 48.83 -17.12 45.29
C ALA A 105 50.18 -16.93 46.00
N LEU A 106 50.81 -18.02 46.46
CA LEU A 106 52.08 -17.99 47.19
C LEU A 106 53.29 -17.75 46.27
N ASP A 107 53.21 -18.12 44.98
CA ASP A 107 54.25 -17.76 43.99
C ASP A 107 54.33 -16.25 43.74
N GLN A 108 53.24 -15.50 43.99
CA GLN A 108 53.20 -14.05 43.85
C GLN A 108 53.62 -13.31 45.13
N GLY A 109 53.82 -14.03 46.25
CA GLY A 109 54.11 -13.46 47.56
C GLY A 109 55.61 -13.43 47.94
N LYS A 110 55.92 -12.82 49.10
CA LYS A 110 57.28 -12.74 49.65
C LYS A 110 57.88 -14.11 50.00
N GLN A 111 57.04 -15.12 50.25
CA GLN A 111 57.43 -16.49 50.61
C GLN A 111 57.80 -17.36 49.40
N ARG A 112 57.86 -16.80 48.19
CA ARG A 112 58.19 -17.51 46.94
C ARG A 112 59.47 -18.36 46.98
N LYS A 113 60.45 -18.01 47.84
CA LYS A 113 61.74 -18.73 47.95
C LYS A 113 61.72 -19.85 49.00
N ASP A 114 60.70 -19.92 49.83
CA ASP A 114 60.54 -20.92 50.89
C ASP A 114 60.54 -22.34 50.28
N ALA A 115 61.24 -23.26 50.96
CA ALA A 115 61.29 -24.66 50.56
C ALA A 115 59.89 -25.30 50.53
N PHE A 116 59.01 -24.92 51.46
CA PHE A 116 57.64 -25.41 51.49
C PHE A 116 56.84 -24.94 50.26
N VAL A 117 56.99 -23.67 49.87
CA VAL A 117 56.33 -23.12 48.67
C VAL A 117 56.87 -23.77 47.40
N LYS A 118 58.17 -24.09 47.33
CA LYS A 118 58.73 -24.83 46.19
C LYS A 118 58.14 -26.24 46.07
N ALA A 119 57.99 -26.95 47.19
CA ALA A 119 57.37 -28.27 47.21
C ALA A 119 55.90 -28.23 46.77
N LEU A 120 55.13 -27.25 47.27
CA LEU A 120 53.73 -27.04 46.85
C LEU A 120 53.62 -26.74 45.35
N VAL A 121 54.50 -25.90 44.81
CA VAL A 121 54.52 -25.56 43.37
C VAL A 121 54.84 -26.79 42.51
N ALA A 122 55.78 -27.64 42.94
CA ALA A 122 56.10 -28.88 42.24
C ALA A 122 54.91 -29.87 42.24
N ASP A 123 54.24 -30.05 43.39
CA ASP A 123 53.03 -30.89 43.51
C ASP A 123 51.88 -30.38 42.62
N ALA A 124 51.63 -29.06 42.66
CA ALA A 124 50.62 -28.43 41.83
C ALA A 124 50.92 -28.56 40.33
N ALA A 125 52.19 -28.45 39.92
CA ALA A 125 52.59 -28.61 38.53
C ALA A 125 52.34 -30.04 38.01
N GLY A 126 52.68 -31.06 38.80
CA GLY A 126 52.40 -32.46 38.46
C GLY A 126 50.90 -32.78 38.36
N THR A 127 50.09 -32.12 39.20
CA THR A 127 48.62 -32.23 39.18
C THR A 127 48.03 -31.57 37.92
N VAL A 128 48.47 -30.35 37.60
CA VAL A 128 47.98 -29.56 36.45
C VAL A 128 48.41 -30.15 35.10
N GLU A 129 49.52 -30.89 35.05
CA GLU A 129 50.02 -31.52 33.82
C GLU A 129 49.12 -32.68 33.35
N LYS A 130 48.45 -33.36 34.28
CA LYS A 130 47.50 -34.46 34.00
C LYS A 130 46.07 -33.96 33.73
N LEU A 131 45.88 -32.64 33.67
CA LEU A 131 44.57 -32.02 33.56
C LEU A 131 43.98 -32.11 32.16
N GLU A 132 42.76 -32.62 32.05
CA GLU A 132 41.96 -32.54 30.83
C GLU A 132 41.00 -31.34 30.88
N MET A 133 40.98 -30.54 29.81
CA MET A 133 40.15 -29.32 29.76
C MET A 133 38.65 -29.59 29.95
N LYS A 134 38.17 -30.73 29.45
CA LYS A 134 36.75 -31.13 29.51
C LYS A 134 36.27 -31.43 30.94
N GLN A 135 37.18 -31.76 31.86
CA GLN A 135 36.82 -32.07 33.26
C GLN A 135 36.49 -30.81 34.05
N VAL A 136 37.19 -29.70 33.77
CA VAL A 136 36.98 -28.41 34.44
C VAL A 136 35.87 -27.59 33.77
N TYR A 137 35.90 -27.49 32.43
CA TYR A 137 34.92 -26.73 31.66
C TYR A 137 34.31 -27.60 30.55
N PRO A 138 33.34 -28.46 30.89
CA PRO A 138 32.63 -29.22 29.86
C PRO A 138 31.88 -28.26 28.93
N TRP A 139 31.88 -28.56 27.64
CA TRP A 139 31.09 -27.80 26.68
C TRP A 139 29.60 -28.03 26.95
N ARG A 140 28.90 -26.99 27.39
CA ARG A 140 27.46 -27.00 27.69
C ARG A 140 26.84 -25.74 27.09
N ALA A 141 25.64 -25.88 26.54
CA ALA A 141 24.87 -24.72 26.09
C ALA A 141 24.61 -23.78 27.29
N PRO A 142 24.84 -22.46 27.16
CA PRO A 142 24.62 -21.52 28.27
C PRO A 142 23.16 -21.50 28.67
N ARG A 143 22.83 -21.54 29.97
CA ARG A 143 21.43 -21.59 30.44
C ARG A 143 20.54 -20.50 29.84
N ALA A 144 21.14 -19.35 29.49
CA ALA A 144 20.50 -18.24 28.78
C ALA A 144 19.87 -18.63 27.42
N TRP A 145 20.26 -19.73 26.77
CA TRP A 145 19.62 -20.20 25.54
C TRP A 145 18.12 -20.48 25.74
N ARG A 146 17.73 -20.91 26.95
CA ARG A 146 16.34 -21.22 27.31
C ARG A 146 15.43 -19.99 27.34
N ILE A 147 15.99 -18.78 27.49
CA ILE A 147 15.24 -17.52 27.45
C ILE A 147 15.43 -16.80 26.11
N ALA A 148 16.62 -16.86 25.53
CA ALA A 148 16.96 -16.17 24.28
C ALA A 148 16.19 -16.75 23.10
N VAL A 149 16.15 -18.08 22.96
CA VAL A 149 15.49 -18.73 21.81
C VAL A 149 13.99 -18.46 21.80
N PRO A 150 13.22 -18.64 22.89
CA PRO A 150 11.80 -18.30 22.89
C PRO A 150 11.52 -16.83 22.63
N ALA A 151 12.32 -15.90 23.17
CA ALA A 151 12.14 -14.47 22.94
C ALA A 151 12.35 -14.10 21.46
N LEU A 152 13.35 -14.69 20.82
CA LEU A 152 13.63 -14.48 19.40
C LEU A 152 12.54 -15.10 18.51
N LEU A 153 12.07 -16.31 18.86
CA LEU A 153 10.92 -16.94 18.20
C LEU A 153 9.64 -16.12 18.37
N LEU A 154 9.42 -15.50 19.53
CA LEU A 154 8.28 -14.62 19.76
C LEU A 154 8.36 -13.37 18.88
N ALA A 155 9.52 -12.69 18.85
CA ALA A 155 9.73 -11.53 17.97
C ALA A 155 9.54 -11.88 16.50
N ALA A 156 10.05 -13.04 16.05
CA ALA A 156 9.87 -13.54 14.70
C ALA A 156 8.42 -13.97 14.41
N GLY A 157 7.73 -14.60 15.38
CA GLY A 157 6.33 -15.01 15.22
C GLY A 157 5.38 -13.81 15.08
N LEU A 158 5.67 -12.72 15.78
CA LEU A 158 4.88 -11.48 15.69
C LEU A 158 4.90 -10.84 14.29
N THR A 159 5.89 -11.13 13.45
CA THR A 159 5.92 -10.59 12.08
C THR A 159 4.81 -11.18 11.21
N PHE A 160 4.45 -12.44 11.44
CA PHE A 160 3.39 -13.16 10.73
C PHE A 160 1.98 -12.84 11.25
N VAL A 161 1.86 -12.15 12.38
CA VAL A 161 0.56 -11.78 12.94
C VAL A 161 -0.06 -10.65 12.09
N PRO A 162 -1.31 -10.77 11.63
CA PRO A 162 -2.00 -9.69 10.93
C PRO A 162 -2.11 -8.43 11.78
N GLN A 163 -2.28 -7.28 11.13
CA GLN A 163 -2.46 -5.99 11.82
C GLN A 163 -3.71 -6.02 12.73
N LEU A 164 -3.52 -5.75 14.03
CA LEU A 164 -4.56 -5.77 15.05
C LEU A 164 -4.92 -4.31 15.39
N ASN A 165 -5.74 -3.70 14.52
CA ASN A 165 -6.08 -2.27 14.56
C ASN A 165 -6.98 -1.85 15.74
N TRP A 166 -6.87 -2.46 16.92
CA TRP A 166 -7.82 -2.31 18.04
C TRP A 166 -7.89 -0.90 18.66
N LEU A 167 -6.86 -0.06 18.48
CA LEU A 167 -6.70 1.27 19.10
C LEU A 167 -6.73 2.42 18.09
N VAL A 168 -7.02 2.13 16.82
CA VAL A 168 -7.08 3.14 15.75
C VAL A 168 -8.40 3.91 15.84
N SER A 169 -8.33 5.24 15.88
CA SER A 169 -9.50 6.13 15.86
C SER A 169 -10.34 5.90 14.59
N ASP A 170 -11.66 6.03 14.69
CA ASP A 170 -12.57 5.83 13.54
C ASP A 170 -12.25 6.77 12.36
N SER A 171 -11.69 7.95 12.65
CA SER A 171 -11.20 8.91 11.64
C SER A 171 -10.07 8.35 10.79
N ASP A 172 -9.07 7.72 11.42
CA ASP A 172 -7.91 7.16 10.73
C ASP A 172 -8.27 5.89 9.94
N ARG A 173 -9.28 5.14 10.42
CA ARG A 173 -9.85 4.01 9.65
C ARG A 173 -10.61 4.48 8.42
N ALA A 174 -11.33 5.60 8.50
CA ALA A 174 -12.04 6.16 7.36
C ALA A 174 -11.04 6.67 6.30
N GLU A 175 -9.97 7.35 6.70
CA GLU A 175 -8.93 7.81 5.79
C GLU A 175 -8.17 6.66 5.13
N ALA A 176 -7.81 5.62 5.89
CA ALA A 176 -7.17 4.43 5.33
C ALA A 176 -8.06 3.69 4.32
N LYS A 177 -9.38 3.65 4.55
CA LYS A 177 -10.34 3.09 3.59
C LYS A 177 -10.40 3.89 2.29
N VAL A 178 -10.34 5.24 2.36
CA VAL A 178 -10.31 6.08 1.17
C VAL A 178 -9.04 5.84 0.36
N VAL A 179 -7.88 5.82 1.01
CA VAL A 179 -6.60 5.53 0.33
C VAL A 179 -6.58 4.14 -0.31
N ASN A 180 -7.14 3.14 0.38
CA ASN A 180 -7.25 1.78 -0.13
C ASN A 180 -8.18 1.70 -1.36
N ASN A 181 -9.34 2.37 -1.29
CA ASN A 181 -10.27 2.47 -2.43
C ASN A 181 -9.63 3.15 -3.66
N GLU A 182 -8.84 4.21 -3.45
CA GLU A 182 -8.08 4.83 -4.55
C GLU A 182 -6.99 3.91 -5.12
N GLY A 183 -6.33 3.11 -4.26
CA GLY A 183 -5.42 2.05 -4.69
C GLY A 183 -6.10 0.99 -5.57
N GLU A 184 -7.31 0.56 -5.21
CA GLU A 184 -8.12 -0.37 -6.01
C GLU A 184 -8.54 0.21 -7.37
N LYS A 185 -8.86 1.51 -7.42
CA LYS A 185 -9.15 2.19 -8.70
C LYS A 185 -7.91 2.22 -9.60
N LEU A 186 -6.73 2.51 -9.06
CA LEU A 186 -5.48 2.47 -9.82
C LEU A 186 -5.15 1.05 -10.33
N LEU A 187 -5.42 0.02 -9.54
CA LEU A 187 -5.24 -1.37 -9.98
C LEU A 187 -6.20 -1.75 -11.12
N LYS A 188 -7.45 -1.29 -11.07
CA LYS A 188 -8.40 -1.48 -12.18
C LYS A 188 -7.95 -0.74 -13.43
N LEU A 189 -7.46 0.50 -13.28
CA LEU A 189 -6.92 1.28 -14.39
C LEU A 189 -5.70 0.58 -14.98
N ALA A 190 -4.78 0.08 -14.16
CA ALA A 190 -3.63 -0.70 -14.61
C ALA A 190 -4.06 -1.90 -15.47
N GLN A 191 -5.04 -2.68 -15.02
CA GLN A 191 -5.56 -3.82 -15.79
C GLN A 191 -6.22 -3.41 -17.11
N GLN A 192 -6.92 -2.28 -17.14
CA GLN A 192 -7.51 -1.77 -18.38
C GLN A 192 -6.43 -1.30 -19.36
N THR A 193 -5.42 -0.57 -18.87
CA THR A 193 -4.27 -0.12 -19.66
C THR A 193 -3.45 -1.30 -20.18
N GLU A 194 -3.24 -2.35 -19.36
CA GLU A 194 -2.54 -3.57 -19.76
C GLU A 194 -3.27 -4.29 -20.90
N LYS A 195 -4.59 -4.41 -20.82
CA LYS A 195 -5.39 -5.01 -21.91
C LYS A 195 -5.23 -4.25 -23.21
N LYS A 196 -5.33 -2.92 -23.17
CA LYS A 196 -5.10 -2.07 -24.34
C LYS A 196 -3.67 -2.20 -24.87
N ALA A 197 -2.68 -2.25 -23.99
CA ALA A 197 -1.27 -2.45 -24.36
C ALA A 197 -1.06 -3.77 -25.12
N VAL A 198 -1.73 -4.85 -24.71
CA VAL A 198 -1.65 -6.15 -25.38
C VAL A 198 -2.39 -6.15 -26.72
N GLU A 199 -3.56 -5.52 -26.79
CA GLU A 199 -4.38 -5.41 -28.00
C GLU A 199 -3.67 -4.57 -29.08
N GLU A 200 -3.09 -3.44 -28.69
CA GLU A 200 -2.42 -2.48 -29.59
C GLU A 200 -0.93 -2.79 -29.79
N LYS A 201 -0.39 -3.76 -29.05
CA LYS A 201 1.06 -4.07 -28.96
C LYS A 201 1.91 -2.84 -28.63
N ASP A 202 1.36 -1.99 -27.77
CA ASP A 202 1.98 -0.76 -27.34
C ASP A 202 2.81 -0.99 -26.07
N GLU A 203 4.14 -0.88 -26.22
CA GLU A 203 5.10 -1.03 -25.12
C GLU A 203 5.00 0.13 -24.11
N VAL A 204 4.54 1.30 -24.52
CA VAL A 204 4.32 2.48 -23.67
C VAL A 204 3.14 2.25 -22.74
N LEU A 205 2.02 1.76 -23.27
CA LEU A 205 0.87 1.42 -22.44
C LEU A 205 1.19 0.30 -21.45
N LYS A 206 2.08 -0.63 -21.83
CA LYS A 206 2.54 -1.70 -20.93
C LYS A 206 3.39 -1.16 -19.77
N GLU A 207 4.37 -0.31 -20.04
CA GLU A 207 5.17 0.32 -18.99
C GLU A 207 4.29 1.19 -18.06
N ALA A 208 3.32 1.91 -18.63
CA ALA A 208 2.36 2.71 -17.87
C ALA A 208 1.48 1.82 -16.98
N SER A 209 1.00 0.67 -17.49
CA SER A 209 0.21 -0.26 -16.69
C SER A 209 1.00 -0.84 -15.52
N GLU A 210 2.27 -1.17 -15.73
CA GLU A 210 3.15 -1.68 -14.66
C GLU A 210 3.34 -0.65 -13.53
N GLU A 211 3.55 0.63 -13.86
CA GLU A 211 3.71 1.66 -12.82
C GLU A 211 2.40 2.04 -12.14
N LEU A 212 1.27 2.04 -12.86
CA LEU A 212 -0.06 2.14 -12.27
C LEU A 212 -0.32 1.00 -11.29
N GLU A 213 0.03 -0.23 -11.66
CA GLU A 213 -0.14 -1.40 -10.80
C GLU A 213 0.70 -1.27 -9.54
N LYS A 214 1.98 -0.90 -9.68
CA LYS A 214 2.91 -0.78 -8.56
C LYS A 214 2.49 0.29 -7.55
N SER A 215 2.04 1.46 -8.02
CA SER A 215 1.52 2.51 -7.15
C SER A 215 0.16 2.13 -6.54
N GLY A 216 -0.72 1.45 -7.29
CA GLY A 216 -1.98 0.91 -6.78
C GLY A 216 -1.77 -0.11 -5.65
N GLN A 217 -0.83 -1.05 -5.82
CA GLN A 217 -0.46 -2.02 -4.79
C GLN A 217 0.10 -1.33 -3.53
N LYS A 218 0.92 -0.29 -3.69
CA LYS A 218 1.44 0.47 -2.54
C LYS A 218 0.33 1.17 -1.76
N LEU A 219 -0.59 1.85 -2.44
CA LEU A 219 -1.73 2.53 -1.82
C LEU A 219 -2.65 1.55 -1.09
N ARG A 220 -2.87 0.37 -1.67
CA ARG A 220 -3.70 -0.67 -1.07
C ARG A 220 -3.06 -1.32 0.17
N ASN A 221 -1.77 -1.63 0.10
CA ASN A 221 -1.13 -2.53 1.05
C ASN A 221 -0.36 -1.82 2.19
N ASN A 222 0.04 -0.54 2.06
CA ASN A 222 0.95 0.11 3.02
C ASN A 222 0.29 0.98 4.11
N ASN A 223 -1.04 1.01 4.25
CA ASN A 223 -1.73 1.95 5.16
C ASN A 223 -1.16 3.39 5.05
N LEU A 224 -0.84 3.81 3.83
CA LEU A 224 -0.29 5.14 3.59
C LEU A 224 -1.28 6.16 4.14
N ASN A 225 -0.79 7.13 4.92
CA ASN A 225 -1.63 8.25 5.28
C ASN A 225 -1.90 9.11 4.02
N LYS A 226 -2.91 9.98 4.09
CA LYS A 226 -3.32 10.84 2.97
C LYS A 226 -2.14 11.59 2.34
N LYS A 227 -1.19 12.08 3.14
CA LYS A 227 -0.03 12.84 2.66
C LYS A 227 0.96 11.98 1.87
N GLU A 228 1.21 10.76 2.34
CA GLU A 228 2.07 9.80 1.64
C GLU A 228 1.43 9.27 0.37
N ALA A 229 0.11 9.03 0.40
CA ALA A 229 -0.67 8.67 -0.77
C ALA A 229 -0.58 9.76 -1.86
N LEU A 230 -0.77 11.03 -1.50
CA LEU A 230 -0.63 12.15 -2.42
C LEU A 230 0.79 12.26 -3.00
N LYS A 231 1.82 11.97 -2.19
CA LYS A 231 3.21 11.97 -2.66
C LYS A 231 3.50 10.84 -3.65
N GLU A 232 2.97 9.64 -3.40
CA GLU A 232 3.09 8.52 -4.34
C GLU A 232 2.35 8.80 -5.65
N LEU A 233 1.15 9.40 -5.58
CA LEU A 233 0.41 9.83 -6.77
C LEU A 233 1.18 10.90 -7.57
N GLN A 234 1.74 11.91 -6.90
CA GLN A 234 2.55 12.93 -7.57
C GLN A 234 3.78 12.33 -8.26
N ARG A 235 4.46 11.37 -7.61
CA ARG A 235 5.58 10.64 -8.20
C ARG A 235 5.16 9.82 -9.42
N LEU A 236 4.01 9.15 -9.35
CA LEU A 236 3.44 8.40 -10.47
C LEU A 236 3.16 9.33 -11.65
N THR A 237 2.50 10.47 -11.42
CA THR A 237 2.24 11.47 -12.46
C THR A 237 3.53 11.95 -13.12
N GLN A 238 4.52 12.37 -12.32
CA GLN A 238 5.82 12.82 -12.84
C GLN A 238 6.54 11.74 -13.65
N LYS A 239 6.42 10.48 -13.23
CA LYS A 239 7.08 9.38 -13.92
C LYS A 239 6.43 9.08 -15.27
N LEU A 240 5.10 9.00 -15.31
CA LEU A 240 4.35 8.81 -16.56
C LEU A 240 4.59 9.97 -17.53
N GLU A 241 4.63 11.21 -17.02
CA GLU A 241 4.94 12.41 -17.78
C GLU A 241 6.39 12.41 -18.30
N SER A 242 7.37 12.05 -17.49
CA SER A 242 8.76 11.95 -17.96
C SER A 242 8.95 10.88 -19.04
N GLN A 243 8.28 9.71 -18.91
CA GLN A 243 8.36 8.63 -19.88
C GLN A 243 7.70 8.98 -21.21
N SER A 244 6.61 9.75 -21.20
CA SER A 244 6.00 10.24 -22.43
C SER A 244 6.87 11.31 -23.11
N LEU A 245 7.44 12.25 -22.33
CA LEU A 245 8.27 13.33 -22.85
C LEU A 245 9.64 12.87 -23.40
N GLU A 246 10.27 11.87 -22.77
CA GLU A 246 11.56 11.33 -23.21
C GLU A 246 11.48 10.60 -24.56
N ARG A 247 10.29 10.09 -24.93
CA ARG A 247 10.08 9.31 -26.16
C ARG A 247 9.47 10.09 -27.32
N ILE A 248 9.18 11.39 -27.15
CA ILE A 248 8.83 12.26 -28.29
C ILE A 248 10.05 12.32 -29.22
N PRO A 249 9.93 11.98 -30.51
CA PRO A 249 11.01 12.11 -31.48
C PRO A 249 11.60 13.52 -31.47
N GLU A 250 12.92 13.66 -31.60
CA GLU A 250 13.58 14.97 -31.58
C GLU A 250 13.06 15.90 -32.68
N GLY A 251 12.68 15.36 -33.86
CA GLY A 251 11.99 16.11 -34.91
C GLY A 251 10.63 16.67 -34.47
N GLN A 252 9.83 15.88 -33.76
CA GLN A 252 8.57 16.34 -33.17
C GLN A 252 8.77 17.42 -32.10
N LYS A 253 9.75 17.25 -31.20
CA LYS A 253 10.06 18.27 -30.18
C LYS A 253 10.51 19.58 -30.81
N ALA A 254 11.34 19.52 -31.84
CA ALA A 254 11.80 20.69 -32.56
C ALA A 254 10.64 21.42 -33.25
N LEU A 255 9.75 20.69 -33.92
CA LEU A 255 8.57 21.24 -34.58
C LEU A 255 7.56 21.83 -33.59
N MET A 256 7.35 21.17 -32.45
CA MET A 256 6.52 21.70 -31.35
C MET A 256 7.09 22.98 -30.76
N LYS A 257 8.42 23.05 -30.60
CA LYS A 257 9.08 24.23 -30.08
C LYS A 257 8.97 25.41 -31.05
N GLU A 258 9.16 25.18 -32.35
CA GLU A 258 8.94 26.20 -33.37
C GLU A 258 7.50 26.71 -33.34
N LEU A 259 6.53 25.78 -33.28
CA LEU A 259 5.12 26.13 -33.14
C LEU A 259 4.82 26.90 -31.86
N ALA A 260 5.47 26.56 -30.75
CA ALA A 260 5.32 27.28 -29.50
C ALA A 260 5.84 28.72 -29.63
N GLU A 261 7.02 28.92 -30.21
CA GLU A 261 7.61 30.25 -30.45
C GLU A 261 6.72 31.10 -31.37
N ASP A 262 6.22 30.51 -32.46
CA ASP A 262 5.31 31.18 -33.39
C ASP A 262 3.97 31.56 -32.73
N LEU A 263 3.40 30.68 -31.91
CA LEU A 263 2.17 30.95 -31.16
C LEU A 263 2.37 32.02 -30.07
N GLN A 264 3.54 32.09 -29.44
CA GLN A 264 3.87 33.12 -28.44
C GLN A 264 3.99 34.52 -29.03
N ASN A 265 4.32 34.62 -30.33
CA ASN A 265 4.38 35.89 -31.06
C ASN A 265 2.98 36.48 -31.35
N GLY A 266 1.91 35.67 -31.26
CA GLY A 266 0.53 36.13 -31.40
C GLY A 266 -0.07 36.61 -30.08
N THR A 267 -0.80 37.73 -30.11
CA THR A 267 -1.46 38.30 -28.92
C THR A 267 -2.59 37.43 -28.38
N GLN A 268 -3.29 36.69 -29.25
CA GLN A 268 -4.41 35.81 -28.89
C GLN A 268 -3.98 34.34 -28.71
N THR A 269 -2.84 33.95 -29.26
CA THR A 269 -2.29 32.58 -29.20
C THR A 269 -1.19 32.41 -28.15
N ARG A 270 -0.83 33.48 -27.44
CA ARG A 270 0.28 33.48 -26.48
C ARG A 270 0.18 32.38 -25.43
N GLU A 271 -0.99 32.22 -24.82
CA GLU A 271 -1.23 31.20 -23.80
C GLU A 271 -1.13 29.77 -24.36
N LEU A 272 -1.46 29.57 -25.65
CA LEU A 272 -1.23 28.28 -26.33
C LEU A 272 0.26 28.01 -26.53
N GLY A 273 1.01 29.02 -26.98
CA GLY A 273 2.45 28.90 -27.15
C GLY A 273 3.20 28.66 -25.83
N GLU A 274 2.77 29.29 -24.73
CA GLU A 274 3.33 29.03 -23.39
C GLU A 274 2.99 27.61 -22.90
N ALA A 275 1.78 27.11 -23.14
CA ALA A 275 1.41 25.74 -22.79
C ALA A 275 2.20 24.70 -23.62
N LEU A 276 2.39 24.96 -24.91
CA LEU A 276 3.12 24.08 -25.83
C LEU A 276 4.63 24.05 -25.53
N GLU A 277 5.24 25.19 -25.20
CA GLU A 277 6.66 25.28 -24.79
C GLU A 277 6.92 24.47 -23.51
N ASN A 278 5.99 24.54 -22.55
CA ASN A 278 6.07 23.78 -21.31
C ASN A 278 5.64 22.31 -21.47
N MET A 279 5.27 21.87 -22.69
CA MET A 279 4.76 20.54 -22.99
C MET A 279 3.53 20.16 -22.14
N ASP A 280 2.73 21.16 -21.74
CA ASP A 280 1.50 21.02 -20.97
C ASP A 280 0.30 20.87 -21.93
N PHE A 281 0.19 19.68 -22.53
CA PHE A 281 -0.85 19.35 -23.52
C PHE A 281 -2.27 19.51 -22.95
N GLY A 282 -2.45 19.29 -21.65
CA GLY A 282 -3.75 19.45 -20.98
C GLY A 282 -4.21 20.91 -21.01
N LYS A 283 -3.34 21.85 -20.64
CA LYS A 283 -3.65 23.29 -20.75
C LYS A 283 -3.78 23.74 -22.20
N PHE A 284 -2.94 23.20 -23.11
CA PHE A 284 -3.04 23.50 -24.53
C PHE A 284 -4.42 23.14 -25.10
N SER A 285 -4.92 21.93 -24.84
CA SER A 285 -6.24 21.48 -25.29
C SER A 285 -7.39 22.30 -24.69
N GLN A 286 -7.35 22.58 -23.38
CA GLN A 286 -8.39 23.38 -22.71
C GLN A 286 -8.48 24.80 -23.26
N GLN A 287 -7.34 25.43 -23.50
CA GLN A 287 -7.30 26.79 -24.03
C GLN A 287 -7.75 26.84 -25.49
N LEU A 288 -7.36 25.85 -26.29
CA LEU A 288 -7.82 25.71 -27.66
C LEU A 288 -9.33 25.51 -27.72
N GLU A 289 -9.88 24.61 -26.89
CA GLU A 289 -11.32 24.36 -26.80
C GLU A 289 -12.10 25.61 -26.39
N LYS A 290 -11.62 26.34 -25.36
CA LYS A 290 -12.24 27.58 -24.90
C LYS A 290 -12.33 28.64 -26.00
N MET A 291 -11.29 28.77 -26.82
CA MET A 291 -11.25 29.74 -27.92
C MET A 291 -12.14 29.30 -29.10
N LEU A 292 -12.34 27.99 -29.29
CA LEU A 292 -13.15 27.43 -30.37
C LEU A 292 -14.63 27.23 -30.00
N SER A 293 -14.97 27.05 -28.71
CA SER A 293 -16.32 26.71 -28.23
C SER A 293 -17.40 27.74 -28.59
N ASP A 294 -17.02 29.02 -28.71
CA ASP A 294 -17.95 30.11 -29.02
C ASP A 294 -18.34 30.20 -30.52
N MET A 295 -17.73 29.39 -31.39
CA MET A 295 -18.01 29.37 -32.84
C MET A 295 -19.39 28.78 -33.19
N LYS A 296 -20.05 28.07 -32.26
CA LYS A 296 -21.41 27.54 -32.43
C LYS A 296 -22.49 28.63 -32.47
N SER A 297 -22.19 29.84 -31.99
CA SER A 297 -23.16 30.96 -31.89
C SER A 297 -23.41 31.71 -33.21
N GLY A 298 -22.70 31.38 -34.29
CA GLY A 298 -22.93 31.93 -35.63
C GLY A 298 -22.44 33.38 -35.84
N LYS A 299 -21.73 33.97 -34.88
CA LYS A 299 -21.00 35.23 -35.03
C LYS A 299 -19.62 35.09 -34.42
N LEU A 300 -18.61 34.90 -35.27
CA LEU A 300 -17.21 35.02 -34.88
C LEU A 300 -16.96 36.45 -34.38
N SER A 301 -16.53 36.58 -33.13
CA SER A 301 -16.08 37.87 -32.60
C SER A 301 -14.77 38.29 -33.26
N GLN A 302 -14.45 39.58 -33.23
CA GLN A 302 -13.20 40.09 -33.79
C GLN A 302 -11.95 39.42 -33.17
N GLN A 303 -12.01 39.10 -31.87
CA GLN A 303 -10.94 38.38 -31.17
C GLN A 303 -10.79 36.92 -31.65
N GLN A 304 -11.88 36.26 -32.02
CA GLN A 304 -11.83 34.89 -32.54
C GLN A 304 -11.29 34.84 -33.97
N MET A 305 -11.63 35.83 -34.80
CA MET A 305 -11.00 35.96 -36.14
C MET A 305 -9.50 36.23 -36.03
N GLU A 306 -9.08 37.14 -35.13
CA GLU A 306 -7.66 37.38 -34.85
C GLU A 306 -6.95 36.13 -34.33
N PHE A 307 -7.60 35.36 -33.46
CA PHE A 307 -7.07 34.09 -32.96
C PHE A 307 -6.85 33.06 -34.07
N LEU A 308 -7.86 32.85 -34.93
CA LEU A 308 -7.77 31.90 -36.04
C LEU A 308 -6.71 32.33 -37.07
N GLU A 309 -6.61 33.63 -37.36
CA GLU A 309 -5.60 34.17 -38.27
C GLU A 309 -4.18 33.98 -37.69
N GLN A 310 -3.97 34.28 -36.40
CA GLN A 310 -2.68 34.08 -35.74
C GLN A 310 -2.31 32.60 -35.63
N LEU A 311 -3.28 31.73 -35.31
CA LEU A 311 -3.08 30.29 -35.26
C LEU A 311 -2.73 29.73 -36.64
N GLN A 312 -3.45 30.14 -37.69
CA GLN A 312 -3.17 29.71 -39.06
C GLN A 312 -1.81 30.22 -39.56
N LYS A 313 -1.42 31.43 -39.16
CA LYS A 313 -0.11 31.99 -39.47
C LYS A 313 0.99 31.19 -38.79
N ALA A 314 0.87 30.95 -37.48
CA ALA A 314 1.83 30.15 -36.71
C ALA A 314 1.98 28.74 -37.31
N LEU A 315 0.88 28.02 -37.55
CA LEU A 315 0.90 26.72 -38.21
C LEU A 315 1.60 26.76 -39.58
N SER A 316 1.39 27.83 -40.35
CA SER A 316 2.03 27.98 -41.65
C SER A 316 3.52 28.30 -41.60
N GLU A 317 3.98 29.00 -40.56
CA GLU A 317 5.38 29.33 -40.33
C GLU A 317 6.11 28.09 -39.82
N SER A 318 5.56 27.39 -38.82
CA SER A 318 6.16 26.18 -38.27
C SER A 318 6.20 25.03 -39.28
N LEU A 319 5.19 24.86 -40.14
CA LEU A 319 5.19 23.85 -41.22
C LEU A 319 6.22 24.13 -42.33
N LYS A 320 6.71 25.37 -42.45
CA LYS A 320 7.77 25.75 -43.41
C LYS A 320 9.17 25.72 -42.80
N SER A 321 9.27 25.54 -41.48
CA SER A 321 10.53 25.50 -40.77
C SER A 321 11.34 24.25 -41.13
N GLU A 322 12.65 24.32 -40.96
CA GLU A 322 13.52 23.13 -41.10
C GLU A 322 13.14 22.02 -40.10
N ALA A 323 12.51 22.38 -38.97
CA ALA A 323 12.02 21.42 -37.98
C ALA A 323 10.88 20.53 -38.52
N ALA A 324 10.09 21.02 -39.48
CA ALA A 324 9.03 20.24 -40.14
C ALA A 324 9.57 19.23 -41.17
N GLU A 325 10.85 19.29 -41.53
CA GLU A 325 11.52 18.30 -42.40
C GLU A 325 12.46 17.37 -41.59
N GLY A 326 12.48 17.51 -40.26
CA GLY A 326 13.28 16.68 -39.37
C GLY A 326 12.77 15.24 -39.29
N GLU A 327 13.71 14.30 -39.15
CA GLU A 327 13.42 12.87 -38.97
C GLU A 327 12.58 12.66 -37.69
N GLY A 328 11.40 12.03 -37.81
CA GLY A 328 10.45 11.82 -36.73
C GLY A 328 9.43 12.95 -36.53
N ALA A 329 9.43 13.98 -37.38
CA ALA A 329 8.43 15.07 -37.37
C ALA A 329 7.19 14.76 -38.26
N GLU A 330 7.19 13.67 -39.02
CA GLU A 330 6.23 13.39 -40.09
C GLU A 330 4.78 13.33 -39.60
N ASP A 331 4.52 12.61 -38.52
CA ASP A 331 3.16 12.45 -37.97
C ASP A 331 2.60 13.78 -37.45
N LEU A 332 3.43 14.58 -36.77
CA LEU A 332 3.03 15.88 -36.27
C LEU A 332 2.86 16.87 -37.40
N LYS A 333 3.75 16.87 -38.40
CA LYS A 333 3.62 17.68 -39.61
C LYS A 333 2.29 17.41 -40.30
N GLN A 334 1.94 16.14 -40.49
CA GLN A 334 0.68 15.75 -41.11
C GLN A 334 -0.53 16.25 -40.31
N MET A 335 -0.49 16.10 -38.98
CA MET A 335 -1.55 16.60 -38.09
C MET A 335 -1.69 18.14 -38.14
N LEU A 336 -0.57 18.88 -38.21
CA LEU A 336 -0.58 20.33 -38.34
C LEU A 336 -1.06 20.79 -39.73
N GLU A 337 -0.76 20.02 -40.79
CA GLU A 337 -1.30 20.25 -42.13
C GLU A 337 -2.81 20.04 -42.18
N ASP A 338 -3.31 18.96 -41.57
CA ASP A 338 -4.75 18.67 -41.48
C ASP A 338 -5.48 19.76 -40.67
N LEU A 339 -4.90 20.20 -39.55
CA LEU A 339 -5.44 21.31 -38.76
C LEU A 339 -5.46 22.62 -39.55
N LYS A 340 -4.40 22.91 -40.30
CA LYS A 340 -4.32 24.10 -41.16
C LYS A 340 -5.36 24.07 -42.27
N GLN A 341 -5.60 22.91 -42.88
CA GLN A 341 -6.64 22.73 -43.90
C GLN A 341 -8.03 22.93 -43.29
N ALA A 342 -8.28 22.33 -42.13
CA ALA A 342 -9.53 22.53 -41.40
C ALA A 342 -9.76 24.03 -41.08
N LEU A 343 -8.74 24.76 -40.64
CA LEU A 343 -8.85 26.21 -40.38
C LEU A 343 -9.11 27.06 -41.63
N GLN A 344 -8.82 26.56 -42.84
CA GLN A 344 -9.12 27.26 -44.10
C GLN A 344 -10.56 27.06 -44.57
N ASN A 345 -11.22 25.99 -44.12
CA ASN A 345 -12.57 25.65 -44.52
C ASN A 345 -13.47 25.57 -43.27
N GLU A 346 -14.31 26.59 -43.07
CA GLU A 346 -15.20 26.68 -41.90
C GLU A 346 -16.07 25.41 -41.73
N GLN A 347 -16.43 24.73 -42.82
CA GLN A 347 -17.14 23.45 -42.79
C GLN A 347 -16.26 22.29 -42.28
N GLU A 348 -14.99 22.21 -42.68
CA GLU A 348 -14.06 21.18 -42.20
C GLU A 348 -13.62 21.45 -40.77
N LEU A 349 -13.40 22.71 -40.37
CA LEU A 349 -13.17 23.06 -38.97
C LEU A 349 -14.35 22.66 -38.09
N ARG A 350 -15.57 22.95 -38.54
CA ARG A 350 -16.79 22.53 -37.85
C ARG A 350 -16.90 21.02 -37.79
N GLN A 351 -16.54 20.31 -38.85
CA GLN A 351 -16.62 18.85 -38.91
C GLN A 351 -15.56 18.19 -38.03
N MET A 352 -14.30 18.63 -38.07
CA MET A 352 -13.23 18.15 -37.18
C MET A 352 -13.55 18.47 -35.71
N MET A 353 -14.09 19.66 -35.43
CA MET A 353 -14.54 20.02 -34.09
C MET A 353 -15.74 19.21 -33.64
N GLN A 354 -16.66 18.88 -34.54
CA GLN A 354 -17.82 18.05 -34.27
C GLN A 354 -17.44 16.59 -34.06
N ASP A 355 -16.50 16.05 -34.85
CA ASP A 355 -15.96 14.70 -34.67
C ASP A 355 -15.15 14.58 -33.36
N ALA A 356 -14.39 15.62 -32.97
CA ALA A 356 -13.67 15.68 -31.70
C ALA A 356 -14.63 15.81 -30.49
N LEU A 357 -15.68 16.62 -30.61
CA LEU A 357 -16.71 16.76 -29.58
C LEU A 357 -17.61 15.53 -29.50
N ASP A 358 -17.93 14.89 -30.62
CA ASP A 358 -18.70 13.65 -30.67
C ASP A 358 -17.86 12.49 -30.13
N ALA A 359 -16.56 12.42 -30.38
CA ALA A 359 -15.65 11.45 -29.74
C ALA A 359 -15.57 11.67 -28.22
N LEU A 360 -15.47 12.92 -27.77
CA LEU A 360 -15.48 13.27 -26.34
C LEU A 360 -16.84 12.98 -25.70
N GLN A 361 -17.93 13.26 -26.39
CA GLN A 361 -19.30 12.99 -25.94
C GLN A 361 -19.60 11.49 -25.94
N GLN A 362 -19.05 10.74 -26.88
CA GLN A 362 -19.11 9.29 -26.93
C GLN A 362 -18.24 8.64 -25.85
N ASP A 363 -17.10 9.22 -25.48
CA ASP A 363 -16.30 8.80 -24.33
C ASP A 363 -16.98 9.15 -23.00
N ILE A 364 -17.66 10.31 -22.91
CA ILE A 364 -18.49 10.69 -21.77
C ILE A 364 -19.74 9.81 -21.67
N ASP A 365 -20.38 9.46 -22.79
CA ASP A 365 -21.52 8.56 -22.85
C ASP A 365 -21.10 7.11 -22.62
N ASN A 366 -19.93 6.68 -23.06
CA ASN A 366 -19.35 5.38 -22.72
C ASN A 366 -18.96 5.33 -21.24
N ALA A 367 -18.43 6.43 -20.67
CA ALA A 367 -18.14 6.54 -19.25
C ALA A 367 -19.45 6.58 -18.42
N ALA A 368 -20.48 7.29 -18.89
CA ALA A 368 -21.80 7.38 -18.26
C ALA A 368 -22.58 6.07 -18.38
N GLN A 369 -22.48 5.37 -19.52
CA GLN A 369 -23.04 4.04 -19.73
C GLN A 369 -22.28 2.97 -18.96
N GLN A 370 -20.95 3.06 -18.83
CA GLN A 370 -20.19 2.17 -17.93
C GLN A 370 -20.51 2.44 -16.46
N LEU A 371 -20.79 3.69 -16.07
CA LEU A 371 -21.26 4.05 -14.73
C LEU A 371 -22.72 3.59 -14.49
N GLN A 372 -23.61 3.68 -15.48
CA GLN A 372 -25.01 3.24 -15.37
C GLN A 372 -25.18 1.70 -15.50
N GLN A 373 -24.45 1.04 -16.39
CA GLN A 373 -24.52 -0.42 -16.59
C GLN A 373 -23.65 -1.17 -15.58
N GLY A 374 -22.45 -0.67 -15.23
CA GLY A 374 -21.55 -1.30 -14.26
C GLY A 374 -22.06 -1.24 -12.82
N GLY A 375 -22.74 -0.15 -12.43
CA GLY A 375 -23.36 -0.03 -11.11
C GLY A 375 -24.60 -0.90 -10.96
N MET A 376 -25.53 -0.86 -11.93
CA MET A 376 -26.88 -1.41 -11.72
C MET A 376 -26.99 -2.91 -12.02
N GLN A 377 -26.25 -3.46 -12.98
CA GLN A 377 -26.29 -4.89 -13.29
C GLN A 377 -25.54 -5.73 -12.25
N GLN A 378 -24.38 -5.25 -11.80
CA GLN A 378 -23.57 -5.91 -10.77
C GLN A 378 -24.25 -5.81 -9.39
N GLN A 379 -24.91 -4.68 -9.10
CA GLN A 379 -25.73 -4.50 -7.90
C GLN A 379 -27.03 -5.30 -7.95
N SER A 380 -27.69 -5.44 -9.12
CA SER A 380 -28.86 -6.31 -9.30
C SER A 380 -28.49 -7.79 -9.08
N GLN A 381 -27.33 -8.24 -9.60
CA GLN A 381 -26.83 -9.59 -9.38
C GLN A 381 -26.45 -9.85 -7.91
N GLN A 382 -25.79 -8.90 -7.23
CA GLN A 382 -25.51 -8.99 -5.80
C GLN A 382 -26.79 -8.98 -4.96
N LEU A 383 -27.77 -8.15 -5.30
CA LEU A 383 -29.06 -8.10 -4.61
C LEU A 383 -29.85 -9.41 -4.83
N GLN A 384 -29.80 -9.97 -6.03
CA GLN A 384 -30.40 -11.28 -6.34
C GLN A 384 -29.71 -12.41 -5.57
N GLN A 385 -28.37 -12.43 -5.50
CA GLN A 385 -27.62 -13.42 -4.71
C GLN A 385 -27.91 -13.28 -3.22
N LEU A 386 -27.92 -12.06 -2.68
CA LEU A 386 -28.26 -11.78 -1.29
C LEU A 386 -29.69 -12.23 -0.96
N MET A 387 -30.65 -11.97 -1.86
CA MET A 387 -32.03 -12.41 -1.70
C MET A 387 -32.19 -13.93 -1.81
N GLN A 388 -31.42 -14.60 -2.66
CA GLN A 388 -31.46 -16.05 -2.80
C GLN A 388 -30.86 -16.75 -1.57
N GLN A 389 -29.80 -16.17 -1.01
CA GLN A 389 -29.21 -16.60 0.26
C GLN A 389 -30.17 -16.36 1.43
N MET A 390 -30.87 -15.20 1.43
CA MET A 390 -31.90 -14.87 2.41
C MET A 390 -33.09 -15.84 2.32
N GLN A 391 -33.54 -16.19 1.10
CA GLN A 391 -34.62 -17.15 0.87
C GLN A 391 -34.27 -18.55 1.41
N GLN A 392 -33.04 -19.02 1.17
CA GLN A 392 -32.56 -20.29 1.72
C GLN A 392 -32.47 -20.26 3.25
N GLN A 393 -31.98 -19.17 3.82
CA GLN A 393 -31.84 -19.03 5.27
C GLN A 393 -33.22 -18.97 5.97
N MET A 394 -34.19 -18.29 5.37
CA MET A 394 -35.56 -18.19 5.90
C MET A 394 -36.36 -19.49 5.73
N GLN A 395 -36.15 -20.26 4.66
CA GLN A 395 -36.76 -21.59 4.50
C GLN A 395 -36.19 -22.62 5.48
N GLN A 396 -34.87 -22.61 5.72
CA GLN A 396 -34.24 -23.55 6.65
C GLN A 396 -34.68 -23.34 8.11
N GLN A 397 -35.05 -22.12 8.48
CA GLN A 397 -35.53 -21.81 9.82
C GLN A 397 -37.05 -21.95 9.98
N GLY A 398 -37.79 -22.33 8.93
CA GLY A 398 -39.24 -22.57 9.00
C GLY A 398 -40.09 -21.33 9.30
N MET A 399 -39.53 -20.13 9.15
CA MET A 399 -40.12 -18.87 9.63
C MET A 399 -41.02 -18.15 8.62
N VAL A 400 -41.24 -18.72 7.42
CA VAL A 400 -42.04 -18.08 6.36
C VAL A 400 -42.94 -19.09 5.68
N SER A 401 -44.24 -18.77 5.59
CA SER A 401 -45.20 -19.60 4.87
C SER A 401 -44.96 -19.55 3.35
N GLN A 402 -45.20 -20.65 2.65
CA GLN A 402 -45.02 -20.75 1.20
C GLN A 402 -45.82 -19.68 0.44
N GLN A 403 -46.96 -19.27 1.00
CA GLN A 403 -47.85 -18.25 0.44
C GLN A 403 -47.28 -16.82 0.56
N SER A 404 -46.60 -16.50 1.67
CA SER A 404 -45.90 -15.21 1.86
C SER A 404 -44.73 -15.07 0.88
N LEU A 405 -44.04 -16.19 0.63
CA LEU A 405 -42.91 -16.27 -0.30
C LEU A 405 -43.36 -16.01 -1.75
N GLN A 406 -44.55 -16.50 -2.11
CA GLN A 406 -45.14 -16.37 -3.44
C GLN A 406 -45.60 -14.94 -3.73
N GLN A 407 -46.20 -14.27 -2.74
CA GLN A 407 -46.56 -12.84 -2.85
C GLN A 407 -45.33 -11.94 -2.97
N MET A 408 -44.27 -12.24 -2.21
CA MET A 408 -43.00 -11.51 -2.32
C MET A 408 -42.36 -11.68 -3.70
N GLN A 409 -42.35 -12.90 -4.26
CA GLN A 409 -41.88 -13.14 -5.63
C GLN A 409 -42.69 -12.38 -6.68
N GLN A 410 -44.01 -12.30 -6.54
CA GLN A 410 -44.86 -11.54 -7.46
C GLN A 410 -44.61 -10.04 -7.39
N ALA A 411 -44.50 -9.47 -6.19
CA ALA A 411 -44.20 -8.05 -6.01
C ALA A 411 -42.82 -7.69 -6.59
N LEU A 412 -41.84 -8.58 -6.41
CA LEU A 412 -40.48 -8.40 -6.94
C LEU A 412 -40.43 -8.50 -8.47
N GLN A 413 -41.18 -9.44 -9.06
CA GLN A 413 -41.29 -9.55 -10.51
C GLN A 413 -41.97 -8.33 -11.14
N GLN A 414 -43.00 -7.78 -10.50
CA GLN A 414 -43.62 -6.53 -10.94
C GLN A 414 -42.66 -5.35 -10.84
N ALA A 415 -41.90 -5.24 -9.76
CA ALA A 415 -40.89 -4.19 -9.61
C ALA A 415 -39.77 -4.32 -10.66
N GLN A 416 -39.27 -5.53 -10.92
CA GLN A 416 -38.27 -5.77 -11.98
C GLN A 416 -38.81 -5.44 -13.38
N GLN A 417 -40.04 -5.83 -13.69
CA GLN A 417 -40.66 -5.49 -14.97
C GLN A 417 -40.84 -3.98 -15.14
N GLN A 418 -41.26 -3.27 -14.09
CA GLN A 418 -41.38 -1.80 -14.14
C GLN A 418 -40.03 -1.09 -14.33
N VAL A 419 -38.97 -1.59 -13.68
CA VAL A 419 -37.61 -1.03 -13.83
C VAL A 419 -37.03 -1.33 -15.21
N GLN A 420 -37.31 -2.51 -15.76
CA GLN A 420 -36.73 -2.95 -17.04
C GLN A 420 -37.47 -2.40 -18.25
N GLN A 421 -38.74 -2.04 -18.10
CA GLN A 421 -39.58 -1.53 -19.20
C GLN A 421 -39.48 -0.01 -19.40
N ASN A 422 -38.76 0.72 -18.53
CA ASN A 422 -38.67 2.18 -18.63
C ASN A 422 -37.26 2.72 -18.32
N GLN A 423 -36.39 2.76 -19.33
CA GLN A 423 -35.01 3.30 -19.26
C GLN A 423 -34.94 4.84 -19.13
N GLN A 424 -36.08 5.52 -18.97
CA GLN A 424 -36.18 6.98 -18.78
C GLN A 424 -37.17 7.31 -17.65
N MET A 425 -37.01 6.68 -16.49
CA MET A 425 -37.84 7.07 -15.34
C MET A 425 -37.44 8.46 -14.84
N SER A 426 -38.46 9.30 -14.64
CA SER A 426 -38.31 10.56 -13.92
C SER A 426 -38.07 10.29 -12.41
N PRO A 427 -37.32 11.16 -11.71
CA PRO A 427 -36.99 10.96 -10.28
C PRO A 427 -38.23 10.72 -9.39
N GLN A 428 -39.38 11.28 -9.76
CA GLN A 428 -40.66 11.07 -9.08
C GLN A 428 -41.19 9.63 -9.19
N GLN A 429 -41.10 8.98 -10.35
CA GLN A 429 -41.57 7.59 -10.52
C GLN A 429 -40.65 6.59 -9.82
N GLN A 430 -39.35 6.88 -9.78
CA GLN A 430 -38.38 6.08 -9.05
C GLN A 430 -38.62 6.12 -7.53
N GLN A 431 -39.00 7.28 -7.01
CA GLN A 431 -39.41 7.45 -5.62
C GLN A 431 -40.73 6.71 -5.32
N GLN A 432 -41.64 6.65 -6.29
CA GLN A 432 -42.90 5.93 -6.18
C GLN A 432 -42.71 4.41 -6.18
N ALA A 433 -41.78 3.88 -6.99
CA ALA A 433 -41.38 2.49 -6.97
C ALA A 433 -40.71 2.10 -5.63
N GLN A 434 -39.88 3.00 -5.08
CA GLN A 434 -39.31 2.83 -3.74
C GLN A 434 -40.38 2.83 -2.65
N GLN A 435 -41.39 3.71 -2.74
CA GLN A 435 -42.52 3.72 -1.81
C GLN A 435 -43.38 2.45 -1.91
N ALA A 436 -43.61 1.92 -3.11
CA ALA A 436 -44.35 0.68 -3.31
C ALA A 436 -43.62 -0.52 -2.69
N LEU A 437 -42.30 -0.59 -2.87
CA LEU A 437 -41.46 -1.60 -2.22
C LEU A 437 -41.47 -1.46 -0.70
N GLN A 438 -41.45 -0.22 -0.20
CA GLN A 438 -41.51 0.07 1.23
C GLN A 438 -42.85 -0.34 1.85
N GLN A 439 -43.97 -0.08 1.17
CA GLN A 439 -45.29 -0.56 1.59
C GLN A 439 -45.38 -2.09 1.58
N ALA A 440 -44.77 -2.76 0.60
CA ALA A 440 -44.73 -4.22 0.55
C ALA A 440 -43.94 -4.82 1.74
N LEU A 441 -42.82 -4.18 2.12
CA LEU A 441 -42.02 -4.54 3.28
C LEU A 441 -42.75 -4.26 4.60
N ASP A 442 -43.41 -3.12 4.72
CA ASP A 442 -44.18 -2.76 5.92
C ASP A 442 -45.37 -3.71 6.12
N ASN A 443 -46.09 -4.06 5.05
CA ASN A 443 -47.17 -5.05 5.09
C ASN A 443 -46.63 -6.45 5.47
N PHE A 444 -45.46 -6.83 4.97
CA PHE A 444 -44.81 -8.09 5.33
C PHE A 444 -44.41 -8.11 6.82
N GLN A 445 -43.87 -7.00 7.34
CA GLN A 445 -43.48 -6.88 8.74
C GLN A 445 -44.69 -6.92 9.68
N GLN A 446 -45.79 -6.26 9.32
CA GLN A 446 -47.05 -6.31 10.08
C GLN A 446 -47.65 -7.72 10.13
N GLN A 447 -47.63 -8.44 9.00
CA GLN A 447 -48.19 -9.78 8.92
C GLN A 447 -47.37 -10.80 9.72
N ASN A 448 -46.04 -10.65 9.74
CA ASN A 448 -45.17 -11.50 10.56
C ASN A 448 -45.20 -11.14 12.06
N GLN A 449 -45.46 -9.88 12.43
CA GLN A 449 -45.69 -9.50 13.83
C GLN A 449 -46.98 -10.11 14.39
N GLN A 450 -48.03 -10.28 13.57
CA GLN A 450 -49.26 -10.94 14.00
C GLN A 450 -49.09 -12.46 14.21
N ASN A 451 -48.23 -13.11 13.43
CA ASN A 451 -47.92 -14.55 13.61
C ASN A 451 -46.82 -14.83 14.66
N GLY A 452 -46.01 -13.83 15.03
CA GLY A 452 -44.87 -13.98 15.95
C GLY A 452 -45.19 -13.92 17.45
N GLN A 453 -46.46 -13.77 17.86
CA GLN A 453 -46.84 -13.68 19.29
C GLN A 453 -46.84 -15.04 20.03
N GLN A 454 -46.52 -16.16 19.37
CA GLN A 454 -46.42 -17.47 20.03
C GLN A 454 -44.97 -17.99 20.00
N GLY A 455 -44.16 -17.60 21.00
CA GLY A 455 -42.95 -18.34 21.38
C GLY A 455 -41.65 -17.54 21.49
N GLN A 456 -40.71 -18.05 22.29
CA GLN A 456 -39.37 -17.49 22.54
C GLN A 456 -38.50 -17.27 21.28
N GLN A 457 -38.92 -17.76 20.11
CA GLN A 457 -38.29 -17.47 18.81
C GLN A 457 -38.62 -16.07 18.25
N GLY A 458 -39.60 -15.36 18.82
CA GLY A 458 -40.01 -14.01 18.38
C GLY A 458 -39.00 -12.88 18.68
N GLN A 459 -38.12 -13.05 19.67
CA GLN A 459 -37.08 -12.04 19.99
C GLN A 459 -35.88 -12.13 19.05
N GLN A 460 -35.52 -13.33 18.62
CA GLN A 460 -34.39 -13.54 17.71
C GLN A 460 -34.76 -13.11 16.28
N SER A 461 -36.02 -13.34 15.87
CA SER A 461 -36.55 -12.82 14.61
C SER A 461 -36.70 -11.29 14.62
N GLN A 462 -37.02 -10.65 15.75
CA GLN A 462 -37.02 -9.19 15.88
C GLN A 462 -35.62 -8.58 15.74
N GLN A 463 -34.59 -9.17 16.36
CA GLN A 463 -33.21 -8.72 16.22
C GLN A 463 -32.70 -8.89 14.79
N SER A 464 -32.98 -10.03 14.15
CA SER A 464 -32.58 -10.24 12.75
C SER A 464 -33.29 -9.28 11.80
N ILE A 465 -34.58 -8.97 12.02
CA ILE A 465 -35.30 -7.97 11.23
C ILE A 465 -34.77 -6.55 11.49
N GLN A 466 -34.33 -6.24 12.71
CA GLN A 466 -33.67 -4.97 13.02
C GLN A 466 -32.31 -4.83 12.34
N ASP A 467 -31.48 -5.87 12.38
CA ASP A 467 -30.17 -5.88 11.70
C ASP A 467 -30.33 -5.75 10.18
N ILE A 468 -31.33 -6.44 9.61
CA ILE A 468 -31.69 -6.31 8.18
C ILE A 468 -32.16 -4.89 7.85
N ASN A 469 -32.97 -4.28 8.71
CA ASN A 469 -33.41 -2.90 8.51
C ASN A 469 -32.26 -1.89 8.61
N GLN A 470 -31.30 -2.11 9.52
CA GLN A 470 -30.12 -1.27 9.67
C GLN A 470 -29.21 -1.37 8.45
N GLN A 471 -28.99 -2.58 7.94
CA GLN A 471 -28.18 -2.83 6.75
C GLN A 471 -28.83 -2.24 5.50
N MET A 472 -30.16 -2.29 5.38
CA MET A 472 -30.89 -1.62 4.29
C MET A 472 -30.95 -0.10 4.44
N GLN A 473 -30.87 0.45 5.65
CA GLN A 473 -30.74 1.90 5.84
C GLN A 473 -29.34 2.40 5.45
N GLN A 474 -28.29 1.64 5.78
CA GLN A 474 -26.93 1.93 5.33
C GLN A 474 -26.81 1.89 3.81
N ASN A 475 -27.29 0.82 3.17
CA ASN A 475 -27.29 0.74 1.70
C ASN A 475 -28.11 1.87 1.05
N ARG A 476 -29.19 2.34 1.70
CA ARG A 476 -29.96 3.50 1.23
C ARG A 476 -29.20 4.81 1.37
N GLN A 477 -28.47 5.01 2.46
CA GLN A 477 -27.62 6.19 2.63
C GLN A 477 -26.47 6.21 1.62
N ASP A 478 -25.85 5.05 1.37
CA ASP A 478 -24.78 4.93 0.37
C ASP A 478 -25.32 5.20 -1.05
N MET A 479 -26.53 4.74 -1.35
CA MET A 479 -27.22 5.02 -2.60
C MET A 479 -27.60 6.51 -2.74
N ALA A 480 -28.10 7.14 -1.68
CA ALA A 480 -28.44 8.57 -1.69
C ALA A 480 -27.19 9.46 -1.85
N ASN A 481 -26.09 9.11 -1.19
CA ASN A 481 -24.82 9.82 -1.29
C ASN A 481 -24.19 9.70 -2.68
N GLN A 482 -24.27 8.53 -3.32
CA GLN A 482 -23.82 8.35 -4.70
C GLN A 482 -24.67 9.13 -5.71
N MET A 483 -26.00 9.18 -5.50
CA MET A 483 -26.88 9.99 -6.35
C MET A 483 -26.66 11.49 -6.19
N GLN A 484 -26.35 11.97 -4.98
CA GLN A 484 -25.96 13.37 -4.76
C GLN A 484 -24.62 13.71 -5.41
N GLN A 485 -23.64 12.80 -5.39
CA GLN A 485 -22.36 13.00 -6.08
C GLN A 485 -22.54 13.06 -7.60
N GLY A 486 -23.43 12.22 -8.17
CA GLY A 486 -23.78 12.29 -9.59
C GLY A 486 -24.48 13.60 -9.97
N GLN A 487 -25.37 14.13 -9.12
CA GLN A 487 -26.03 15.41 -9.39
C GLN A 487 -25.11 16.63 -9.21
N GLN A 488 -24.16 16.59 -8.26
CA GLN A 488 -23.16 17.66 -8.10
C GLN A 488 -22.17 17.72 -9.26
N GLN A 489 -21.83 16.58 -9.86
CA GLN A 489 -21.00 16.54 -11.07
C GLN A 489 -21.73 17.07 -12.30
N MET A 490 -23.06 16.94 -12.38
CA MET A 490 -23.86 17.54 -13.46
C MET A 490 -24.22 19.01 -13.24
N SER A 491 -24.23 19.50 -11.99
CA SER A 491 -24.51 20.91 -11.67
C SER A 491 -23.26 21.80 -11.64
N GLY A 492 -22.05 21.24 -11.64
CA GLY A 492 -20.79 21.99 -11.73
C GLY A 492 -20.36 22.35 -13.15
N GLY A 493 -21.14 21.93 -14.16
CA GLY A 493 -20.92 22.20 -15.58
C GLY A 493 -21.95 23.19 -16.15
N THR A 494 -22.01 24.39 -15.58
CA THR A 494 -22.62 25.56 -16.22
C THR A 494 -21.68 26.74 -16.15
#